data_AF-A0AAN7UTQ8-F1
#
_entry.id   AF-A0AAN7UTQ8-F1
#
_cell.length_a   1.000
_cell.length_b   1.000
_cell.length_c   1.000
_cell.angle_alpha   90.00
_cell.angle_beta   90.00
_cell.angle_gamma   90.00
#
_symmetry.space_group_name_H-M   'P 1'
#
loop_
_entity.id
_entity.type
_entity.pdbx_description
1 polymer ?
#
loop_
_entity_poly.entity_id
_entity_poly.type
_entity_poly.pdbx_seq_one_letter_code
_entity_poly.pdbx_strand_id
1 'polypeptide(L)'
;MVVEDDELREIQLAFDRMRVTWGLCPYFGGKHGDTKRLGKDVPAHHFELPSPDASVRTKQMFWNAFSSEFGQFMVNMQDVPSTPETLPSILAQRSKYLIQLRYWLPILSDLCAQDPDSAILCTTKVYAQTAIIFLNCFLDPTELAYDAYTPIFKDIVSTYQRLLPSSSASSSTHKSTPSSHSHSPSHLRLTLDVDLFHIITFTVSKCRDKPTRSAALRVFAQMTRRQALWTNSGMLAALRALSDLEDAGRMHNPTSNCNPGPTSKNENNNNNNNNSSNNNNNNNNDDDSHSNTDNNNNGDDETFVPPEARYRYVSSEWDFQRRQMAAVFMPVVTPQSVPAAVRVPINF
;
A
#
# COMPACT_ATOMS: atom_id res chain seq x y z
N MET A 1 15.36 -13.77 28.04
CA MET A 1 16.18 -12.75 27.37
C MET A 1 15.57 -11.42 27.75
N VAL A 2 16.26 -10.62 28.58
CA VAL A 2 15.75 -9.34 29.06
C VAL A 2 16.02 -8.34 27.94
N VAL A 3 14.95 -7.74 27.40
CA VAL A 3 15.06 -6.67 26.41
C VAL A 3 15.52 -5.42 27.15
N GLU A 4 16.57 -4.75 26.66
CA GLU A 4 17.07 -3.54 27.32
C GLU A 4 16.00 -2.42 27.32
N ASP A 5 15.96 -1.62 28.38
CA ASP A 5 14.91 -0.60 28.60
C ASP A 5 14.83 0.44 27.47
N ASP A 6 15.92 0.70 26.75
CA ASP A 6 15.93 1.59 25.59
C ASP A 6 15.15 0.99 24.40
N GLU A 7 15.21 -0.33 24.19
CA GLU A 7 14.41 -1.01 23.16
C GLU A 7 12.92 -1.03 23.54
N LEU A 8 12.59 -1.21 24.81
CA LEU A 8 11.22 -1.11 25.31
C LEU A 8 10.66 0.32 25.13
N ARG A 9 11.48 1.36 25.33
CA ARG A 9 11.07 2.75 25.10
C ARG A 9 10.87 3.06 23.61
N GLU A 10 11.72 2.52 22.73
CA GLU A 10 11.53 2.66 21.28
C GLU A 10 10.28 1.90 20.78
N ILE A 11 10.00 0.73 21.34
CA ILE A 11 8.77 -0.03 21.09
C ILE A 11 7.54 0.77 21.56
N GLN A 12 7.57 1.34 22.77
CA GLN A 12 6.49 2.18 23.30
C GLN A 12 6.24 3.41 22.41
N LEU A 13 7.30 4.07 21.95
CA LEU A 13 7.21 5.21 21.01
C LEU A 13 6.67 4.78 19.64
N ALA A 14 6.98 3.58 19.16
CA ALA A 14 6.39 3.03 17.95
C ALA A 14 4.89 2.74 18.14
N PHE A 15 4.47 2.21 19.29
CA PHE A 15 3.04 1.98 19.62
C PHE A 15 2.24 3.27 19.77
N ASP A 16 2.80 4.29 20.42
CA ASP A 16 2.14 5.59 20.51
C ASP A 16 2.03 6.26 19.13
N ARG A 17 3.03 6.06 18.26
CA ARG A 17 2.94 6.44 16.85
C ARG A 17 1.87 5.64 16.11
N MET A 18 1.75 4.32 16.27
CA MET A 18 0.68 3.51 15.66
C MET A 18 -0.72 4.02 16.02
N ARG A 19 -0.92 4.41 17.28
CA ARG A 19 -2.21 4.92 17.76
C ARG A 19 -2.58 6.27 17.15
N VAL A 20 -1.56 7.09 16.83
CA VAL A 20 -1.70 8.37 16.12
C VAL A 20 -1.70 8.17 14.59
N THR A 21 -1.21 7.04 14.10
CA THR A 21 -1.03 6.74 12.68
C THR A 21 -2.17 5.84 12.21
N TRP A 22 -3.40 6.38 12.23
CA TRP A 22 -4.55 5.96 11.39
C TRP A 22 -5.54 4.92 11.96
N GLY A 23 -6.80 5.35 12.10
CA GLY A 23 -7.99 4.49 12.19
C GLY A 23 -8.28 3.61 10.96
N LEU A 24 -7.27 3.27 10.16
CA LEU A 24 -7.37 2.38 9.00
C LEU A 24 -7.30 0.89 9.37
N CYS A 25 -6.99 0.57 10.63
CA CYS A 25 -7.21 -0.76 11.18
C CYS A 25 -8.49 -0.74 12.03
N PRO A 26 -9.63 -1.24 11.52
CA PRO A 26 -10.89 -1.24 12.27
C PRO A 26 -10.84 -2.13 13.52
N TYR A 27 -9.83 -2.99 13.66
CA TYR A 27 -9.59 -3.76 14.89
C TYR A 27 -9.12 -2.89 16.06
N PHE A 28 -8.55 -1.72 15.78
CA PHE A 28 -8.11 -0.75 16.79
C PHE A 28 -8.98 0.51 16.79
N GLY A 29 -10.27 0.35 16.45
CA GLY A 29 -11.30 1.35 16.67
C GLY A 29 -11.39 1.72 18.15
N GLY A 30 -10.51 2.61 18.59
CA GLY A 30 -10.57 3.23 19.90
C GLY A 30 -11.87 4.01 19.98
N LYS A 31 -12.70 3.70 20.99
CA LYS A 31 -13.87 4.51 21.32
C LYS A 31 -13.47 5.99 21.34
N HIS A 32 -14.15 6.80 20.54
CA HIS A 32 -13.99 8.26 20.35
C HIS A 32 -14.25 9.11 21.62
N GLY A 33 -13.81 8.65 22.80
CA GLY A 33 -14.22 9.20 24.10
C GLY A 33 -13.39 10.37 24.64
N ASP A 34 -12.09 10.47 24.33
CA ASP A 34 -11.19 11.30 25.18
C ASP A 34 -10.21 12.25 24.46
N THR A 35 -10.23 12.37 23.13
CA THR A 35 -9.32 13.30 22.42
C THR A 35 -9.70 14.78 22.55
N LYS A 36 -10.82 15.12 23.21
CA LYS A 36 -11.23 16.52 23.45
C LYS A 36 -10.32 17.29 24.43
N ARG A 37 -9.33 16.65 25.07
CA ARG A 37 -8.48 17.31 26.08
C ARG A 37 -7.17 17.91 25.56
N LEU A 38 -6.84 17.79 24.27
CA LEU A 38 -5.57 18.29 23.73
C LEU A 38 -5.68 19.59 22.91
N GLY A 39 -6.73 20.39 23.13
CA GLY A 39 -6.95 21.63 22.39
C GLY A 39 -7.07 22.82 23.32
N LYS A 40 -5.95 23.54 23.55
CA LYS A 40 -5.97 25.02 23.42
C LYS A 40 -4.60 25.71 23.42
N ASP A 41 -3.54 25.15 23.99
CA ASP A 41 -2.27 25.90 24.15
C ASP A 41 -1.01 25.07 23.90
N VAL A 42 -0.96 24.27 22.82
CA VAL A 42 0.35 23.77 22.35
C VAL A 42 0.88 24.85 21.39
N PRO A 43 1.98 25.56 21.75
CA PRO A 43 2.58 26.55 20.86
C PRO A 43 2.82 25.90 19.51
N ALA A 44 2.51 26.62 18.43
CA ALA A 44 2.89 26.18 17.09
C ALA A 44 4.41 26.05 17.06
N HIS A 45 4.92 24.83 17.26
CA HIS A 45 6.35 24.57 17.20
C HIS A 45 6.80 24.98 15.79
N HIS A 46 7.67 25.98 15.74
CA HIS A 46 8.29 26.38 14.49
C HIS A 46 9.12 25.19 14.03
N PHE A 47 8.67 24.54 12.96
CA PHE A 47 9.39 23.41 12.42
C PHE A 47 10.67 23.93 11.78
N GLU A 48 11.81 23.65 12.41
CA GLU A 48 13.11 23.85 11.81
C GLU A 48 13.49 22.59 11.02
N LEU A 49 14.13 22.76 9.86
CA LEU A 49 14.69 21.64 9.12
C LEU A 49 16.12 21.38 9.63
N PRO A 50 16.54 20.12 9.79
CA PRO A 50 17.92 19.85 10.15
C PRO A 50 18.84 20.33 9.01
N SER A 51 20.02 20.85 9.37
CA SER A 51 21.08 21.12 8.38
C SER A 51 21.40 19.84 7.58
N PRO A 52 21.72 19.94 6.27
CA PRO A 52 22.19 18.80 5.48
C PRO A 52 23.34 18.03 6.15
N ASP A 53 24.23 18.75 6.84
CA ASP A 53 25.40 18.18 7.53
C ASP A 53 25.10 17.70 8.96
N ALA A 54 23.85 17.80 9.41
CA ALA A 54 23.48 17.36 10.75
C ALA A 54 23.68 15.85 10.93
N SER A 55 23.98 15.42 12.16
CA SER A 55 24.13 14.00 12.48
C SER A 55 22.86 13.20 12.15
N VAL A 56 23.00 11.90 11.88
CA VAL A 56 21.86 10.99 11.65
C VAL A 56 20.89 11.03 12.83
N ARG A 57 21.40 11.05 14.07
CA ARG A 57 20.57 11.18 15.28
C ARG A 57 19.77 12.48 15.31
N THR A 58 20.38 13.59 14.93
CA THR A 58 19.68 14.87 14.82
C THR A 58 18.57 14.77 13.79
N LYS A 59 18.87 14.31 12.57
CA LYS A 59 17.86 14.10 11.52
C LYS A 59 16.71 13.20 11.99
N GLN A 60 17.00 12.13 12.72
CA GLN A 60 15.99 11.24 13.29
C GLN A 60 15.07 11.96 14.30
N MET A 61 15.60 12.83 15.18
CA MET A 61 14.77 13.60 16.12
C MET A 61 13.82 14.56 15.39
N PHE A 62 14.32 15.27 14.38
CA PHE A 62 13.52 16.18 13.56
C PHE A 62 12.44 15.43 12.76
N TRP A 63 12.78 14.26 12.20
CA TRP A 63 11.82 13.40 11.52
C TRP A 63 10.74 12.89 12.47
N ASN A 64 11.12 12.48 13.67
CA ASN A 64 10.18 12.00 14.69
C ASN A 64 9.17 13.10 15.08
N ALA A 65 9.65 14.32 15.30
CA ALA A 65 8.77 15.47 15.58
C ALA A 65 7.80 15.74 14.42
N PHE A 66 8.33 15.79 13.19
CA PHE A 66 7.52 15.94 11.97
C PHE A 66 6.43 14.86 11.87
N SER A 67 6.83 13.58 11.96
CA SER A 67 5.94 12.45 11.77
C SER A 67 4.82 12.40 12.81
N SER A 68 5.11 12.82 14.05
CA SER A 68 4.12 12.92 15.12
C SER A 68 3.08 14.01 14.85
N GLU A 69 3.51 15.22 14.46
CA GLU A 69 2.58 16.31 14.11
C GLU A 69 1.74 15.94 12.89
N PHE A 70 2.38 15.35 11.88
CA PHE A 70 1.71 14.92 10.66
C PHE A 70 0.70 13.80 10.94
N GLY A 71 1.05 12.81 11.79
CA GLY A 71 0.12 11.79 12.29
C GLY A 71 -1.13 12.38 12.92
N GLN A 72 -0.96 13.37 13.80
CA GLN A 72 -2.09 14.04 14.43
C GLN A 72 -2.97 14.78 13.42
N PHE A 73 -2.37 15.49 12.46
CA PHE A 73 -3.11 16.12 11.37
C PHE A 73 -3.95 15.10 10.60
N MET A 74 -3.37 13.96 10.27
CA MET A 74 -4.02 12.91 9.50
C MET A 74 -5.22 12.29 10.22
N VAL A 75 -5.11 12.05 11.53
CA VAL A 75 -6.25 11.62 12.37
C VAL A 75 -7.34 12.69 12.39
N ASN A 76 -6.97 13.96 12.57
CA ASN A 76 -7.95 15.05 12.57
C ASN A 76 -8.71 15.14 11.24
N MET A 77 -8.06 14.85 10.10
CA MET A 77 -8.71 14.87 8.79
C MET A 77 -9.73 13.73 8.58
N GLN A 78 -9.75 12.69 9.43
CA GLN A 78 -10.76 11.62 9.35
C GLN A 78 -12.11 12.07 9.92
N ASP A 79 -12.08 12.91 10.95
CA ASP A 79 -13.28 13.32 11.70
C ASP A 79 -13.80 14.71 11.31
N VAL A 80 -12.97 15.55 10.70
CA VAL A 80 -13.35 16.93 10.35
C VAL A 80 -14.17 16.95 9.05
N PRO A 81 -15.44 17.36 9.09
CA PRO A 81 -16.17 17.63 7.86
C PRO A 81 -15.48 18.77 7.13
N SER A 82 -15.18 18.56 5.85
CA SER A 82 -14.60 19.60 4.98
C SER A 82 -15.65 20.67 4.70
N THR A 83 -15.82 21.60 5.64
CA THR A 83 -16.70 22.76 5.48
C THR A 83 -15.95 23.90 4.76
N PRO A 84 -16.66 24.80 4.06
CA PRO A 84 -16.02 25.97 3.44
C PRO A 84 -15.20 26.83 4.42
N GLU A 85 -15.58 26.85 5.70
CA GLU A 85 -14.90 27.62 6.75
C GLU A 85 -13.57 26.99 7.19
N THR A 86 -13.47 25.66 7.23
CA THR A 86 -12.27 24.94 7.68
C THR A 86 -11.29 24.68 6.55
N LEU A 87 -11.76 24.61 5.31
CA LEU A 87 -10.97 24.28 4.13
C LEU A 87 -9.72 25.16 3.94
N PRO A 88 -9.75 26.50 4.12
CA PRO A 88 -8.55 27.32 3.97
C PRO A 88 -7.44 26.94 4.96
N SER A 89 -7.79 26.62 6.21
CA SER A 89 -6.84 26.18 7.23
C SER A 89 -6.23 24.83 6.89
N ILE A 90 -7.07 23.88 6.44
CA ILE A 90 -6.64 22.55 5.98
C ILE A 90 -5.66 22.68 4.81
N LEU A 91 -5.95 23.53 3.83
CA LEU A 91 -5.09 23.76 2.66
C LEU A 91 -3.76 24.43 3.04
N ALA A 92 -3.77 25.36 3.98
CA ALA A 92 -2.55 25.97 4.51
C ALA A 92 -1.68 24.93 5.22
N GLN A 93 -2.26 24.09 6.07
CA GLN A 93 -1.54 23.03 6.78
C GLN A 93 -1.02 21.95 5.82
N ARG A 94 -1.82 21.54 4.83
CA ARG A 94 -1.38 20.67 3.73
C ARG A 94 -0.15 21.24 3.03
N SER A 95 -0.19 22.53 2.68
CA SER A 95 0.91 23.20 1.98
C SER A 95 2.19 23.22 2.81
N LYS A 96 2.08 23.50 4.13
CA LYS A 96 3.19 23.44 5.09
C LYS A 96 3.85 22.06 5.08
N TYR A 97 3.08 20.98 5.22
CA TYR A 97 3.66 19.62 5.24
C TYR A 97 4.26 19.20 3.89
N LEU A 98 3.63 19.57 2.76
CA LEU A 98 4.20 19.31 1.44
C LEU A 98 5.55 19.99 1.23
N ILE A 99 5.70 21.23 1.71
CA ILE A 99 6.99 21.93 1.66
C ILE A 99 8.03 21.15 2.47
N GLN A 100 7.71 20.76 3.71
CA GLN A 100 8.63 20.01 4.57
C GLN A 100 9.03 18.65 3.96
N LEU A 101 8.08 17.91 3.39
CA LEU A 101 8.34 16.62 2.75
C LEU A 101 9.23 16.76 1.51
N ARG A 102 9.12 17.85 0.75
CA ARG A 102 10.02 18.15 -0.38
C ARG A 102 11.46 18.36 0.07
N TYR A 103 11.69 18.91 1.26
CA TYR A 103 13.03 19.01 1.84
C TYR A 103 13.53 17.67 2.40
N TRP A 104 12.66 16.87 3.01
CA TRP A 104 13.02 15.56 3.57
C TRP A 104 13.36 14.52 2.51
N LEU A 105 12.64 14.49 1.39
CA LEU A 105 12.77 13.43 0.39
C LEU A 105 14.20 13.26 -0.15
N PRO A 106 14.93 14.32 -0.56
CA PRO A 106 16.32 14.20 -0.98
C PRO A 106 17.21 13.62 0.13
N ILE A 107 17.10 14.13 1.36
CA ILE A 107 17.88 13.66 2.51
C ILE A 107 17.65 12.16 2.77
N LEU A 108 16.38 11.73 2.76
CA LEU A 108 16.01 10.32 2.97
C LEU A 108 16.44 9.43 1.80
N SER A 109 16.42 9.96 0.59
CA SER A 109 16.89 9.24 -0.60
C SER A 109 18.40 9.02 -0.54
N ASP A 110 19.17 10.05 -0.16
CA ASP A 110 20.62 9.93 0.00
C ASP A 110 20.99 8.96 1.13
N LEU A 111 20.29 9.01 2.26
CA LEU A 111 20.51 8.08 3.37
C LEU A 111 20.18 6.62 3.00
N CYS A 112 19.05 6.36 2.32
CA CYS A 112 18.70 5.01 1.85
C CYS A 112 19.62 4.57 0.68
N ALA A 113 20.21 5.48 -0.10
CA ALA A 113 21.21 5.12 -1.11
C ALA A 113 22.56 4.70 -0.49
N GLN A 114 22.95 5.31 0.64
CA GLN A 114 24.15 4.94 1.38
C GLN A 114 24.03 3.58 2.07
N ASP A 115 22.82 3.24 2.54
CA ASP A 115 22.53 1.96 3.18
C ASP A 115 21.20 1.38 2.65
N PRO A 116 21.21 0.78 1.44
CA PRO A 116 20.01 0.31 0.75
C PRO A 116 19.34 -0.90 1.38
N ASP A 117 20.04 -1.58 2.30
CA ASP A 117 19.52 -2.73 3.06
C ASP A 117 18.94 -2.30 4.41
N SER A 118 19.08 -1.02 4.79
CA SER A 118 18.49 -0.47 6.00
C SER A 118 16.97 -0.38 5.90
N ALA A 119 16.29 -1.33 6.53
CA ALA A 119 14.85 -1.33 6.62
C ALA A 119 14.31 -0.02 7.24
N ILE A 120 14.98 0.56 8.25
CA ILE A 120 14.55 1.80 8.90
C ILE A 120 14.60 2.98 7.93
N LEU A 121 15.75 3.20 7.28
CA LEU A 121 15.92 4.35 6.38
C LEU A 121 15.00 4.27 5.17
N CYS A 122 14.91 3.08 4.56
CA CYS A 122 14.10 2.91 3.37
C CYS A 122 12.59 2.91 3.69
N THR A 123 12.16 2.40 4.86
CA THR A 123 10.77 2.57 5.35
C THR A 123 10.45 4.03 5.62
N THR A 124 11.40 4.79 6.19
CA THR A 124 11.24 6.22 6.45
C THR A 124 11.06 7.01 5.15
N LYS A 125 11.87 6.72 4.11
CA LYS A 125 11.70 7.28 2.77
C LYS A 125 10.31 6.97 2.21
N VAL A 126 9.90 5.71 2.29
CA VAL A 126 8.62 5.23 1.78
C VAL A 126 7.42 5.83 2.55
N TYR A 127 7.57 6.09 3.85
CA TYR A 127 6.59 6.87 4.62
C TYR A 127 6.47 8.29 4.08
N ALA A 128 7.58 8.98 3.83
CA ALA A 128 7.56 10.34 3.26
C ALA A 128 6.87 10.37 1.88
N GLN A 129 7.11 9.37 1.04
CA GLN A 129 6.43 9.20 -0.24
C GLN A 129 4.92 9.02 -0.06
N THR A 130 4.52 8.13 0.85
CA THR A 130 3.12 7.87 1.19
C THR A 130 2.41 9.12 1.71
N ALA A 131 3.08 9.89 2.56
CA ALA A 131 2.62 11.16 3.09
C ALA A 131 2.32 12.18 1.97
N ILE A 132 3.21 12.28 0.97
CA ILE A 132 3.01 13.15 -0.20
C ILE A 132 1.80 12.71 -1.02
N ILE A 133 1.65 11.40 -1.27
CA ILE A 133 0.51 10.87 -2.01
C ILE A 133 -0.78 11.23 -1.27
N PHE A 134 -0.85 10.92 0.02
CA PHE A 134 -2.00 11.26 0.86
C PHE A 134 -2.32 12.76 0.81
N LEU A 135 -1.35 13.63 1.10
CA LEU A 135 -1.54 15.07 1.12
C LEU A 135 -2.03 15.64 -0.22
N ASN A 136 -1.70 15.02 -1.34
CA ASN A 136 -2.17 15.46 -2.64
C ASN A 136 -3.55 14.92 -3.01
N CYS A 137 -4.00 13.84 -2.40
CA CYS A 137 -5.20 13.12 -2.83
C CYS A 137 -6.32 13.09 -1.79
N PHE A 138 -6.08 13.42 -0.51
CA PHE A 138 -7.06 13.22 0.56
C PHE A 138 -8.33 14.08 0.44
N LEU A 139 -8.27 15.17 -0.34
CA LEU A 139 -9.42 16.04 -0.62
C LEU A 139 -10.20 15.62 -1.88
N ASP A 140 -9.72 14.61 -2.62
CA ASP A 140 -10.42 14.09 -3.78
C ASP A 140 -11.39 12.97 -3.36
N PRO A 141 -12.72 13.22 -3.34
CA PRO A 141 -13.70 12.23 -2.93
C PRO A 141 -13.86 11.08 -3.94
N THR A 142 -13.40 11.26 -5.19
CA THR A 142 -13.47 10.23 -6.24
C THR A 142 -12.29 9.26 -6.19
N GLU A 143 -11.26 9.62 -5.42
CA GLU A 143 -9.97 8.92 -5.35
C GLU A 143 -9.27 8.74 -6.71
N LEU A 144 -9.63 9.50 -7.75
CA LEU A 144 -8.97 9.47 -9.07
C LEU A 144 -7.55 10.04 -9.03
N ALA A 145 -7.31 11.01 -8.15
CA ALA A 145 -6.00 11.65 -8.01
C ALA A 145 -4.87 10.66 -7.67
N TYR A 146 -5.18 9.52 -7.04
CA TYR A 146 -4.18 8.51 -6.68
C TYR A 146 -3.55 7.83 -7.90
N ASP A 147 -4.25 7.75 -9.03
CA ASP A 147 -3.79 7.00 -10.20
C ASP A 147 -2.53 7.64 -10.82
N ALA A 148 -2.39 8.96 -10.69
CA ALA A 148 -1.21 9.72 -11.11
C ALA A 148 0.07 9.36 -10.33
N TYR A 149 -0.06 8.68 -9.17
CA TYR A 149 1.06 8.30 -8.31
C TYR A 149 1.51 6.85 -8.50
N THR A 150 1.05 6.17 -9.55
CA THR A 150 1.45 4.79 -9.89
C THR A 150 2.98 4.57 -9.87
N PRO A 151 3.82 5.45 -10.44
CA PRO A 151 5.28 5.27 -10.36
C PRO A 151 5.82 5.25 -8.92
N ILE A 152 5.25 6.07 -8.03
CA ILE A 152 5.68 6.11 -6.62
C ILE A 152 5.20 4.84 -5.89
N PHE A 153 3.99 4.37 -6.15
CA PHE A 153 3.53 3.09 -5.61
C PHE A 153 4.42 1.91 -6.04
N LYS A 154 4.89 1.90 -7.30
CA LYS A 154 5.87 0.91 -7.78
C LYS A 154 7.18 0.98 -6.99
N ASP A 155 7.71 2.18 -6.74
CA ASP A 155 8.92 2.36 -5.90
C ASP A 155 8.72 1.83 -4.48
N ILE A 156 7.57 2.14 -3.86
CA ILE A 156 7.18 1.65 -2.53
C ILE A 156 7.18 0.12 -2.48
N VAL A 157 6.50 -0.54 -3.41
CA VAL A 157 6.42 -2.00 -3.46
C VAL A 157 7.79 -2.63 -3.69
N SER A 158 8.57 -2.08 -4.62
CA SER A 158 9.92 -2.58 -4.93
C SER A 158 10.87 -2.47 -3.73
N THR A 159 10.75 -1.39 -2.95
CA THR A 159 11.52 -1.17 -1.73
C THR A 159 11.21 -2.27 -0.72
N TYR A 160 9.93 -2.59 -0.48
CA TYR A 160 9.58 -3.65 0.46
C TYR A 160 9.88 -5.06 -0.04
N GLN A 161 9.81 -5.32 -1.35
CA GLN A 161 10.26 -6.59 -1.91
C GLN A 161 11.75 -6.82 -1.64
N ARG A 162 12.57 -5.78 -1.75
CA ARG A 162 14.01 -5.84 -1.46
C ARG A 162 14.30 -6.09 0.01
N LEU A 163 13.58 -5.42 0.91
CA LEU A 163 13.75 -5.56 2.36
C LEU A 163 13.29 -6.93 2.89
N LEU A 164 12.44 -7.64 2.15
CA LEU A 164 11.99 -8.97 2.52
C LEU A 164 12.99 -10.04 2.06
N PRO A 165 13.42 -10.96 2.95
CA PRO A 165 14.34 -12.02 2.58
C PRO A 165 13.70 -12.93 1.54
N SER A 166 14.46 -13.22 0.48
CA SER A 166 14.05 -14.14 -0.57
C SER A 166 13.80 -15.53 0.04
N SER A 167 12.59 -16.06 -0.13
CA SER A 167 12.21 -17.39 0.40
C SER A 167 12.97 -18.57 -0.23
N SER A 168 13.91 -18.32 -1.15
CA SER A 168 14.64 -19.32 -1.92
C SER A 168 15.91 -19.87 -1.25
N ALA A 169 16.27 -19.42 -0.05
CA ALA A 169 17.55 -19.78 0.58
C ALA A 169 17.60 -21.15 1.32
N SER A 170 16.60 -22.03 1.18
CA SER A 170 16.52 -23.30 1.94
C SER A 170 16.87 -24.57 1.14
N SER A 171 17.57 -24.48 -0.01
CA SER A 171 17.89 -25.68 -0.82
C SER A 171 19.32 -25.80 -1.34
N SER A 172 20.32 -25.20 -0.69
CA SER A 172 21.73 -25.55 -0.95
C SER A 172 22.32 -26.41 0.18
N THR A 173 22.16 -27.71 0.02
CA THR A 173 22.92 -28.75 0.72
C THR A 173 24.39 -28.68 0.28
N HIS A 174 25.16 -27.70 0.74
CA HIS A 174 26.61 -27.69 0.53
C HIS A 174 27.36 -27.38 1.83
N LYS A 175 27.98 -28.44 2.37
CA LYS A 175 29.06 -28.39 3.35
C LYS A 175 30.18 -27.50 2.82
N SER A 176 30.27 -26.26 3.28
CA SER A 176 31.48 -25.46 3.08
C SER A 176 31.66 -24.49 4.25
N THR A 177 32.64 -24.84 5.08
CA THR A 177 33.59 -23.99 5.84
C THR A 177 33.11 -22.69 6.52
N PRO A 178 33.39 -22.53 7.84
CA PRO A 178 33.05 -21.32 8.59
C PRO A 178 34.03 -20.20 8.26
N SER A 179 33.66 -19.26 7.37
CA SER A 179 34.34 -17.98 7.23
C SER A 179 33.55 -16.88 7.95
N SER A 180 34.29 -16.11 8.73
CA SER A 180 33.91 -15.07 9.67
C SER A 180 33.03 -13.94 9.10
N HIS A 181 32.00 -13.58 9.87
CA HIS A 181 31.37 -12.25 9.99
C HIS A 181 30.60 -11.66 8.79
N SER A 182 29.86 -12.44 7.99
CA SER A 182 28.74 -11.87 7.24
C SER A 182 27.49 -11.88 8.13
N HIS A 183 27.21 -10.77 8.80
CA HIS A 183 25.93 -10.56 9.49
C HIS A 183 24.80 -10.57 8.44
N SER A 184 24.21 -11.73 8.22
CA SER A 184 22.93 -11.83 7.51
C SER A 184 21.90 -11.04 8.32
N PRO A 185 21.29 -9.97 7.76
CA PRO A 185 20.26 -9.20 8.45
C PRO A 185 18.96 -10.01 8.41
N SER A 186 18.93 -11.09 9.19
CA SER A 186 17.88 -12.12 9.17
C SER A 186 16.64 -11.76 9.99
N HIS A 187 16.56 -10.55 10.50
CA HIS A 187 15.41 -10.07 11.24
C HIS A 187 15.04 -8.66 10.78
N LEU A 188 14.07 -8.59 9.86
CA LEU A 188 13.11 -7.48 9.89
C LEU A 188 12.58 -7.49 11.33
N ARG A 189 13.11 -6.56 12.11
CA ARG A 189 12.96 -6.51 13.56
C ARG A 189 11.50 -6.15 13.85
N LEU A 190 10.88 -6.84 14.81
CA LEU A 190 9.47 -6.71 15.20
C LEU A 190 8.92 -5.27 15.32
N THR A 191 9.78 -4.28 15.53
CA THR A 191 9.41 -2.86 15.66
C THR A 191 9.18 -2.15 14.33
N LEU A 192 9.88 -2.54 13.25
CA LEU A 192 9.63 -2.02 11.90
C LEU A 192 8.26 -2.46 11.39
N ASP A 193 7.85 -3.65 11.81
CA ASP A 193 6.74 -4.39 11.26
C ASP A 193 5.45 -3.59 11.16
N VAL A 194 5.13 -2.74 12.14
CA VAL A 194 3.83 -2.08 12.15
C VAL A 194 3.71 -0.95 11.12
N ASP A 195 4.75 -0.13 10.96
CA ASP A 195 4.75 0.92 9.93
C ASP A 195 4.68 0.32 8.52
N LEU A 196 5.31 -0.84 8.30
CA LEU A 196 5.32 -1.54 7.02
C LEU A 196 3.91 -1.96 6.59
N PHE A 197 3.12 -2.59 7.49
CA PHE A 197 1.78 -3.07 7.12
C PHE A 197 0.89 -1.92 6.72
N HIS A 198 0.98 -0.78 7.40
CA HIS A 198 0.15 0.38 7.09
C HIS A 198 0.45 0.94 5.70
N ILE A 199 1.73 1.08 5.35
CA ILE A 199 2.09 1.62 4.04
C ILE A 199 1.70 0.65 2.92
N ILE A 200 1.87 -0.66 3.11
CA ILE A 200 1.40 -1.64 2.13
C ILE A 200 -0.13 -1.70 2.07
N THR A 201 -0.83 -1.61 3.20
CA THR A 201 -2.31 -1.53 3.23
C THR A 201 -2.79 -0.33 2.44
N PHE A 202 -2.18 0.83 2.66
CA PHE A 202 -2.46 2.05 1.91
C PHE A 202 -2.20 1.85 0.41
N THR A 203 -1.05 1.25 0.07
CA THR A 203 -0.67 0.97 -1.32
C THR A 203 -1.70 0.07 -2.00
N VAL A 204 -2.10 -1.04 -1.38
CA VAL A 204 -3.13 -1.94 -1.95
C VAL A 204 -4.47 -1.21 -2.10
N SER A 205 -4.84 -0.41 -1.10
CA SER A 205 -6.14 0.27 -1.06
C SER A 205 -6.25 1.44 -2.05
N LYS A 206 -5.13 2.12 -2.36
CA LYS A 206 -5.13 3.36 -3.16
C LYS A 206 -4.51 3.21 -4.54
N CYS A 207 -3.56 2.30 -4.74
CA CYS A 207 -3.00 2.03 -6.05
C CYS A 207 -3.94 1.12 -6.84
N ARG A 208 -4.43 1.58 -7.99
CA ARG A 208 -5.35 0.84 -8.89
C ARG A 208 -4.66 0.19 -10.07
N ASP A 209 -3.34 0.34 -10.19
CA ASP A 209 -2.55 -0.43 -11.14
C ASP A 209 -2.49 -1.91 -10.70
N LYS A 210 -3.12 -2.79 -11.49
CA LYS A 210 -3.31 -4.21 -11.16
C LYS A 210 -1.98 -4.95 -10.90
N PRO A 211 -0.92 -4.80 -11.73
CA PRO A 211 0.38 -5.42 -11.44
C PRO A 211 0.99 -4.95 -10.11
N THR A 212 0.98 -3.64 -9.85
CA THR A 212 1.55 -3.07 -8.62
C THR A 212 0.77 -3.50 -7.38
N ARG A 213 -0.57 -3.48 -7.44
CA ARG A 213 -1.44 -3.94 -6.35
C ARG A 213 -1.23 -5.42 -6.05
N SER A 214 -1.15 -6.27 -7.08
CA SER A 214 -0.86 -7.70 -6.93
C SER A 214 0.50 -7.91 -6.25
N ALA A 215 1.52 -7.16 -6.64
CA ALA A 215 2.83 -7.20 -6.01
C ALA A 215 2.79 -6.76 -4.54
N ALA A 216 2.05 -5.70 -4.21
CA ALA A 216 1.84 -5.24 -2.84
C ALA A 216 1.12 -6.29 -1.97
N LEU A 217 0.11 -6.97 -2.50
CA LEU A 217 -0.58 -8.08 -1.83
C LEU A 217 0.36 -9.26 -1.53
N ARG A 218 1.29 -9.58 -2.44
CA ARG A 218 2.32 -10.61 -2.20
C ARG A 218 3.27 -10.21 -1.07
N VAL A 219 3.72 -8.95 -1.06
CA VAL A 219 4.53 -8.38 0.02
C VAL A 219 3.80 -8.49 1.36
N PHE A 220 2.54 -8.03 1.42
CA PHE A 220 1.71 -8.12 2.64
C PHE A 220 1.56 -9.58 3.12
N ALA A 221 1.31 -10.51 2.20
CA ALA A 221 1.19 -11.93 2.51
C ALA A 221 2.51 -12.51 3.06
N GLN A 222 3.65 -12.10 2.52
CA GLN A 222 4.95 -12.53 3.02
C GLN A 222 5.21 -11.97 4.43
N MET A 223 4.91 -10.70 4.67
CA MET A 223 5.01 -10.11 6.01
C MET A 223 4.08 -10.80 7.01
N THR A 224 2.83 -11.05 6.61
CA THR A 224 1.82 -11.76 7.43
C THR A 224 2.27 -13.18 7.80
N ARG A 225 2.93 -13.91 6.89
CA ARG A 225 3.45 -15.26 7.22
C ARG A 225 4.56 -15.25 8.27
N ARG A 226 5.31 -14.15 8.39
CA ARG A 226 6.43 -14.04 9.34
C ARG A 226 5.98 -13.60 10.74
N GLN A 227 4.83 -12.94 10.83
CA GLN A 227 4.25 -12.49 12.08
C GLN A 227 2.90 -13.17 12.27
N ALA A 228 2.83 -14.13 13.19
CA ALA A 228 1.63 -14.90 13.47
C ALA A 228 0.54 -14.06 14.18
N LEU A 229 0.16 -12.91 13.60
CA LEU A 229 -0.90 -12.04 14.05
C LEU A 229 -2.14 -12.31 13.20
N TRP A 230 -3.15 -12.91 13.81
CA TRP A 230 -4.44 -13.25 13.20
C TRP A 230 -5.11 -12.04 12.52
N THR A 231 -4.93 -10.83 13.06
CA THR A 231 -5.40 -9.56 12.50
C THR A 231 -4.84 -9.30 11.11
N ASN A 232 -3.59 -9.66 10.86
CA ASN A 232 -2.94 -9.46 9.55
C ASN A 232 -3.52 -10.43 8.52
N SER A 233 -3.86 -11.65 8.90
CA SER A 233 -4.53 -12.60 8.00
C SER A 233 -5.92 -12.11 7.60
N GLY A 234 -6.69 -11.59 8.55
CA GLY A 234 -7.99 -10.97 8.27
C GLY A 234 -7.89 -9.74 7.36
N MET A 235 -6.92 -8.85 7.63
CA MET A 235 -6.66 -7.68 6.77
C MET A 235 -6.22 -8.10 5.36
N LEU A 236 -5.35 -9.10 5.22
CA LEU A 236 -4.94 -9.62 3.92
C LEU A 236 -6.13 -10.14 3.11
N ALA A 237 -7.06 -10.86 3.75
CA ALA A 237 -8.28 -11.33 3.11
C ALA A 237 -9.18 -10.16 2.68
N ALA A 238 -9.37 -9.15 3.53
CA ALA A 238 -10.13 -7.95 3.19
C ALA A 238 -9.51 -7.18 2.00
N LEU A 239 -8.19 -7.03 1.98
CA LEU A 239 -7.47 -6.38 0.89
C LEU A 239 -7.55 -7.14 -0.44
N ARG A 240 -7.58 -8.48 -0.40
CA ARG A 240 -7.85 -9.30 -1.60
C ARG A 240 -9.27 -9.09 -2.09
N ALA A 241 -10.25 -9.17 -1.19
CA ALA A 241 -11.65 -8.91 -1.52
C ALA A 241 -11.86 -7.51 -2.13
N LEU A 242 -11.16 -6.49 -1.63
CA LEU A 242 -11.17 -5.16 -2.23
C LEU A 242 -10.70 -5.19 -3.68
N SER A 243 -9.55 -5.83 -3.93
CA SER A 243 -9.00 -5.96 -5.29
C SER A 243 -9.96 -6.70 -6.23
N ASP A 244 -10.56 -7.79 -5.75
CA ASP A 244 -11.48 -8.61 -6.54
C ASP A 244 -12.77 -7.85 -6.89
N LEU A 245 -13.30 -7.04 -5.95
CA LEU A 245 -14.46 -6.18 -6.19
C LEU A 245 -14.20 -5.14 -7.28
N GLU A 246 -13.07 -4.44 -7.20
CA GLU A 246 -12.71 -3.43 -8.20
C GLU A 246 -12.40 -4.08 -9.57
N ASP A 247 -11.74 -5.23 -9.60
CA ASP A 247 -11.45 -5.97 -10.84
C ASP A 247 -12.72 -6.50 -11.51
N ALA A 248 -13.72 -6.95 -10.74
CA ALA A 248 -15.02 -7.34 -11.29
C ALA A 248 -15.74 -6.15 -11.96
N GLY A 249 -15.60 -4.95 -11.39
CA GLY A 249 -16.15 -3.73 -11.95
C GLY A 249 -15.47 -3.27 -13.24
N ARG A 250 -14.18 -3.59 -13.45
CA ARG A 250 -13.49 -3.35 -14.74
C ARG A 250 -14.16 -4.13 -15.88
N MET A 251 -14.54 -5.37 -15.62
CA MET A 251 -15.13 -6.28 -16.62
C MET A 251 -16.57 -5.92 -16.99
N HIS A 252 -17.27 -5.19 -16.10
CA HIS A 252 -18.69 -4.83 -16.26
C HIS A 252 -18.90 -3.46 -16.91
N ASN A 253 -17.85 -2.80 -17.41
CA ASN A 253 -17.97 -1.62 -18.25
C ASN A 253 -17.75 -2.03 -19.72
N PRO A 254 -18.74 -2.70 -20.37
CA PRO A 254 -18.69 -2.80 -21.80
C PRO A 254 -18.81 -1.38 -22.31
N THR A 255 -17.81 -0.91 -23.05
CA THR A 255 -17.96 0.23 -23.95
C THR A 255 -19.25 0.04 -24.75
N SER A 256 -20.33 0.63 -24.25
CA SER A 256 -21.64 0.71 -24.86
C SER A 256 -21.54 1.72 -26.00
N ASN A 257 -20.90 1.30 -27.09
CA ASN A 257 -21.07 1.83 -28.46
C ASN A 257 -20.13 1.10 -29.44
N CYS A 258 -20.28 -0.22 -29.55
CA CYS A 258 -20.01 -0.89 -30.82
C CYS A 258 -21.37 -1.21 -31.44
N ASN A 259 -21.77 -0.38 -32.41
CA ASN A 259 -22.91 -0.63 -33.30
C ASN A 259 -22.88 -2.09 -33.76
N PRO A 260 -23.98 -2.85 -33.66
CA PRO A 260 -24.11 -4.09 -34.40
C PRO A 260 -24.30 -3.73 -35.87
N GLY A 261 -23.19 -3.60 -36.60
CA GLY A 261 -23.24 -3.71 -38.06
C GLY A 261 -23.84 -5.09 -38.40
N PRO A 262 -24.71 -5.19 -39.43
CA PRO A 262 -25.45 -6.42 -39.70
C PRO A 262 -24.46 -7.54 -40.07
N THR A 263 -24.43 -8.56 -39.23
CA THR A 263 -23.67 -9.80 -39.42
C THR A 263 -24.23 -10.53 -40.63
N SER A 264 -23.47 -10.48 -41.72
CA SER A 264 -23.61 -11.43 -42.82
C SER A 264 -23.21 -12.81 -42.30
N LYS A 265 -24.12 -13.76 -42.46
CA LYS A 265 -23.92 -15.18 -42.18
C LYS A 265 -22.69 -15.69 -42.95
N ASN A 266 -21.76 -16.31 -42.24
CA ASN A 266 -21.00 -17.39 -42.85
C ASN A 266 -20.70 -18.45 -41.80
N GLU A 267 -21.59 -19.43 -41.76
CA GLU A 267 -21.34 -20.73 -41.16
C GLU A 267 -20.17 -21.38 -41.91
N ASN A 268 -19.11 -21.75 -41.21
CA ASN A 268 -18.33 -22.90 -41.63
C ASN A 268 -17.84 -23.67 -40.41
N ASN A 269 -18.57 -24.76 -40.18
CA ASN A 269 -18.14 -25.92 -39.43
C ASN A 269 -16.76 -26.39 -39.90
N ASN A 270 -15.87 -26.69 -38.96
CA ASN A 270 -15.15 -27.97 -39.03
C ASN A 270 -14.60 -28.38 -37.66
N ASN A 271 -15.25 -29.41 -37.12
CA ASN A 271 -14.67 -30.37 -36.20
C ASN A 271 -13.46 -31.06 -36.86
N ASN A 272 -12.36 -31.23 -36.15
CA ASN A 272 -11.82 -32.58 -35.98
C ASN A 272 -10.83 -32.73 -34.81
N ASN A 273 -11.08 -33.79 -34.05
CA ASN A 273 -10.23 -34.46 -33.08
C ASN A 273 -8.87 -34.89 -33.68
N ASN A 274 -7.79 -34.89 -32.89
CA ASN A 274 -7.25 -36.07 -32.18
C ASN A 274 -5.76 -35.89 -31.80
N ASN A 275 -5.50 -36.03 -30.50
CA ASN A 275 -4.59 -36.98 -29.85
C ASN A 275 -3.10 -37.11 -30.26
N SER A 276 -2.27 -37.09 -29.21
CA SER A 276 -1.08 -37.92 -28.94
C SER A 276 0.34 -37.32 -29.04
N SER A 277 0.97 -37.32 -27.86
CA SER A 277 2.34 -37.78 -27.56
C SER A 277 3.58 -36.96 -27.96
N ASN A 278 4.21 -36.41 -26.93
CA ASN A 278 5.58 -36.72 -26.46
C ASN A 278 6.75 -36.58 -27.47
N ASN A 279 7.61 -35.57 -27.30
CA ASN A 279 9.06 -35.79 -27.09
C ASN A 279 9.85 -34.51 -26.70
N ASN A 280 10.80 -34.70 -25.79
CA ASN A 280 11.99 -33.86 -25.57
C ASN A 280 12.84 -33.78 -26.84
N ASN A 281 13.44 -32.62 -27.16
CA ASN A 281 14.90 -32.42 -27.04
C ASN A 281 15.35 -30.99 -27.38
N ASN A 282 16.42 -30.57 -26.70
CA ASN A 282 17.29 -29.42 -26.98
C ASN A 282 17.77 -29.34 -28.45
N ASN A 283 17.88 -28.14 -29.02
CA ASN A 283 19.18 -27.47 -29.21
C ASN A 283 19.05 -26.07 -29.83
N ASN A 284 20.03 -25.22 -29.46
CA ASN A 284 20.29 -23.86 -29.94
C ASN A 284 20.34 -23.73 -31.47
N ASN A 285 19.97 -22.55 -31.97
CA ASN A 285 20.80 -21.76 -32.88
C ASN A 285 20.34 -20.30 -32.92
N ASP A 286 21.35 -19.43 -32.89
CA ASP A 286 21.30 -18.02 -33.29
C ASP A 286 20.89 -17.92 -34.77
N ASP A 287 20.02 -16.96 -35.12
CA ASP A 287 20.30 -15.99 -36.20
C ASP A 287 19.20 -14.95 -36.36
N ASP A 288 19.65 -13.80 -36.84
CA ASP A 288 18.99 -12.53 -37.07
C ASP A 288 17.61 -12.56 -37.77
N SER A 289 16.78 -11.58 -37.41
CA SER A 289 16.13 -10.61 -38.32
C SER A 289 14.64 -10.32 -38.05
N HIS A 290 14.36 -9.02 -37.92
CA HIS A 290 13.09 -8.32 -38.19
C HIS A 290 11.86 -8.68 -37.35
N SER A 291 11.78 -8.12 -36.14
CA SER A 291 10.49 -7.88 -35.49
C SER A 291 9.88 -6.57 -36.01
N ASN A 292 8.94 -6.72 -36.94
CA ASN A 292 7.95 -5.72 -37.27
C ASN A 292 7.04 -5.55 -36.04
N THR A 293 7.25 -4.50 -35.25
CA THR A 293 6.42 -4.22 -34.07
C THR A 293 5.13 -3.56 -34.52
N ASP A 294 4.15 -4.37 -34.91
CA ASP A 294 2.76 -3.95 -34.98
C ASP A 294 2.31 -3.59 -33.55
N ASN A 295 2.38 -2.30 -33.23
CA ASN A 295 1.84 -1.68 -32.03
C ASN A 295 0.31 -1.85 -32.00
N ASN A 296 -0.16 -3.00 -31.55
CA ASN A 296 -1.52 -3.18 -31.08
C ASN A 296 -1.67 -2.44 -29.74
N ASN A 297 -1.95 -1.14 -29.80
CA ASN A 297 -2.29 -0.26 -28.67
C ASN A 297 -3.66 -0.56 -28.02
N ASN A 298 -4.10 -1.82 -28.01
CA ASN A 298 -5.34 -2.25 -27.33
C ASN A 298 -5.11 -2.73 -25.88
N GLY A 299 -3.92 -2.50 -25.31
CA GLY A 299 -3.52 -3.01 -24.00
C GLY A 299 -3.72 -2.05 -22.80
N ASP A 300 -4.05 -0.79 -23.04
CA ASP A 300 -4.04 0.22 -21.97
C ASP A 300 -5.35 0.26 -21.16
N ASP A 301 -6.46 -0.22 -21.71
CA ASP A 301 -7.79 -0.19 -21.05
C ASP A 301 -7.93 -1.18 -19.89
N GLU A 302 -7.10 -2.23 -19.81
CA GLU A 302 -7.17 -3.19 -18.68
C GLU A 302 -6.68 -2.59 -17.35
N THR A 303 -5.97 -1.46 -17.38
CA THR A 303 -5.34 -0.87 -16.20
C THR A 303 -6.22 0.12 -15.45
N PHE A 304 -7.28 0.65 -16.07
CA PHE A 304 -8.15 1.65 -15.45
C PHE A 304 -9.29 1.02 -14.64
N VAL A 305 -9.56 1.53 -13.42
CA VAL A 305 -10.76 1.21 -12.64
C VAL A 305 -11.71 2.40 -12.74
N PRO A 306 -12.91 2.24 -13.33
CA PRO A 306 -13.83 3.36 -13.46
C PRO A 306 -14.37 3.81 -12.08
N PRO A 307 -14.72 5.09 -11.88
CA PRO A 307 -15.11 5.63 -10.57
C PRO A 307 -16.24 4.85 -9.86
N GLU A 308 -17.21 4.33 -10.62
CA GLU A 308 -18.34 3.54 -10.14
C GLU A 308 -17.96 2.13 -9.65
N ALA A 309 -16.81 1.62 -10.09
CA ALA A 309 -16.26 0.33 -9.66
C ALA A 309 -15.34 0.46 -8.45
N ARG A 310 -15.09 1.68 -7.95
CA ARG A 310 -14.14 1.92 -6.84
C ARG A 310 -14.81 1.69 -5.50
N TYR A 311 -14.10 0.99 -4.63
CA TYR A 311 -14.55 0.70 -3.27
C TYR A 311 -13.52 1.17 -2.26
N ARG A 312 -14.00 1.47 -1.05
CA ARG A 312 -13.16 1.65 0.13
C ARG A 312 -13.54 0.65 1.20
N TYR A 313 -12.54 0.07 1.83
CA TYR A 313 -12.73 -0.72 3.03
C TYR A 313 -13.12 0.20 4.20
N VAL A 314 -14.14 -0.17 4.97
CA VAL A 314 -14.66 0.63 6.08
C VAL A 314 -14.45 -0.06 7.42
N SER A 315 -14.86 -1.33 7.52
CA SER A 315 -14.78 -2.07 8.77
C SER A 315 -14.79 -3.58 8.52
N SER A 316 -14.55 -4.35 9.58
CA SER A 316 -14.91 -5.76 9.63
C SER A 316 -16.01 -5.95 10.66
N GLU A 317 -16.97 -6.81 10.38
CA GLU A 317 -18.06 -7.16 11.29
C GLU A 317 -18.20 -8.67 11.44
N TRP A 318 -18.75 -9.11 12.56
CA TRP A 318 -19.08 -10.52 12.79
C TRP A 318 -20.52 -10.79 12.36
N ASP A 319 -20.71 -11.62 11.35
CA ASP A 319 -22.01 -12.13 10.97
C ASP A 319 -22.39 -13.29 11.91
N PHE A 320 -23.20 -12.97 12.92
CA PHE A 320 -23.63 -13.95 13.93
C PHE A 320 -24.49 -15.08 13.35
N GLN A 321 -25.24 -14.82 12.28
CA GLN A 321 -26.12 -15.82 11.67
C GLN A 321 -25.29 -16.84 10.90
N ARG A 322 -24.29 -16.38 10.14
CA ARG A 322 -23.38 -17.24 9.36
C ARG A 322 -22.16 -17.71 10.15
N ARG A 323 -21.94 -17.17 11.35
CA ARG A 323 -20.79 -17.44 12.23
C ARG A 323 -19.44 -17.21 11.53
N GLN A 324 -19.35 -16.11 10.79
CA GLN A 324 -18.17 -15.77 10.02
C GLN A 324 -17.89 -14.27 10.11
N MET A 325 -16.63 -13.88 9.89
CA MET A 325 -16.28 -12.47 9.76
C MET A 325 -16.55 -11.99 8.33
N ALA A 326 -16.98 -10.74 8.18
CA ALA A 326 -17.15 -10.10 6.89
C ALA A 326 -16.42 -8.75 6.84
N ALA A 327 -15.72 -8.50 5.74
CA ALA A 327 -15.21 -7.18 5.39
C ALA A 327 -16.35 -6.34 4.80
N VAL A 328 -16.45 -5.10 5.23
CA VAL A 328 -17.46 -4.13 4.79
C VAL A 328 -16.81 -3.10 3.90
N PHE A 329 -17.35 -2.95 2.69
CA PHE A 329 -16.90 -2.01 1.68
C PHE A 329 -18.00 -1.02 1.32
N MET A 330 -17.60 0.21 1.05
CA MET A 330 -18.48 1.26 0.54
C MET A 330 -18.00 1.69 -0.85
N PRO A 331 -18.90 1.93 -1.81
CA PRO A 331 -18.51 2.59 -3.06
C PRO A 331 -17.91 3.96 -2.77
N VAL A 332 -16.86 4.32 -3.52
CA VAL A 332 -16.23 5.65 -3.42
C VAL A 332 -17.17 6.71 -3.98
N VAL A 333 -17.73 6.46 -5.18
CA VAL A 333 -18.79 7.27 -5.74
C VAL A 333 -20.12 6.61 -5.42
N THR A 334 -20.93 7.26 -4.61
CA THR A 334 -22.28 6.80 -4.27
C THR A 334 -23.24 7.26 -5.37
N PRO A 335 -23.79 6.37 -6.24
CA PRO A 335 -24.93 6.75 -7.07
C PRO A 335 -26.07 7.33 -6.22
N GLN A 336 -26.85 8.24 -6.79
CA GLN A 336 -27.96 8.92 -6.10
C GLN A 336 -29.02 7.96 -5.51
N SER A 337 -29.01 6.68 -5.93
CA SER A 337 -29.71 5.59 -5.27
C SER A 337 -28.76 4.90 -4.31
N VAL A 338 -29.04 4.98 -3.00
CA VAL A 338 -28.17 4.51 -1.91
C VAL A 338 -27.63 3.10 -2.18
N PRO A 339 -26.37 2.92 -2.60
CA PRO A 339 -25.76 1.61 -2.67
C PRO A 339 -25.52 1.14 -1.25
N ALA A 340 -26.08 -0.01 -0.91
CA ALA A 340 -25.82 -0.65 0.37
C ALA A 340 -24.33 -1.03 0.47
N ALA A 341 -23.78 -0.96 1.68
CA ALA A 341 -22.46 -1.49 1.97
C ALA A 341 -22.34 -2.95 1.49
N VAL A 342 -21.26 -3.25 0.76
CA VAL A 342 -20.96 -4.61 0.26
C VAL A 342 -20.25 -5.37 1.36
N ARG A 343 -20.74 -6.56 1.69
CA ARG A 343 -20.18 -7.44 2.73
C ARG A 343 -19.56 -8.66 2.08
N VAL A 344 -18.25 -8.82 2.22
CA VAL A 344 -17.52 -9.97 1.69
C VAL A 344 -17.05 -10.85 2.85
N PRO A 345 -17.44 -12.13 2.91
CA PRO A 345 -16.95 -13.06 3.92
C PRO A 345 -15.42 -13.18 3.90
N ILE A 346 -14.80 -13.17 5.08
CA ILE A 346 -13.36 -13.41 5.26
C ILE A 346 -13.18 -14.87 5.71
N ASN A 347 -12.48 -15.65 4.88
CA ASN A 347 -12.03 -17.00 5.24
C ASN A 347 -10.59 -16.93 5.75
N PHE A 348 -10.36 -17.48 6.94
CA PHE A 348 -9.04 -17.51 7.60
C PHE A 348 -8.20 -18.71 7.20
#